data_AF-A0A7X8CHW9-F1
#
_entry.id   AF-A0A7X8CHW9-F1
#
_cell.length_a   1.000
_cell.length_b   1.000
_cell.length_c   1.000
_cell.angle_alpha   90.00
_cell.angle_beta   90.00
_cell.angle_gamma   90.00
#
_symmetry.space_group_name_H-M   'P 1'
#
loop_
_entity.id
_entity.type
_entity.pdbx_description
1 polymer ?
#
loop_
_entity_poly.entity_id
_entity_poly.type
_entity_poly.pdbx_seq_one_letter_code
_entity_poly.pdbx_strand_id
1 'polypeptide(L)'
;LTIDFSHFPLAQIITFLVLIIITEALPIHLSPHTSISVSFAIIYAFILLTNPYLVMIATFIGNVLIYMKSGWKKSFFNGAQFAISAFLSGYVFQLLGGYSYTWNQFAYYITIVISILVFFLSNASLIVIVVSLSTGIPIPVLWKKDVNGILLQYFGLFPYSLLLYLIYLRIGYIGLFLFFFPLMIARYSFKLYVETKKVHLELLRALTAALDAKDPYTQGHSARVAKISLAIAEKLNLSDKKQEMIEYAALLHDVGKIGIEDAILRKPGPLTEGEFVIVKQHPVIGFEIVSKVDFLKEIAVFIRSHHEKCNGSGYPDGKCLTDLPIESLILTVADVFDALTSDRPYRKAFSIEEALSIMENEGNKYYDMKVIKALKEILQEGFQVVS
;
A
#
# COMPACT_ATOMS: atom_id res chain seq x y z
N LEU A 1 19.96 -27.11 -31.88
CA LEU A 1 20.23 -26.78 -30.46
C LEU A 1 20.39 -28.09 -29.69
N THR A 2 21.59 -28.68 -29.73
CA THR A 2 21.96 -29.78 -28.83
C THR A 2 22.31 -29.16 -27.49
N ILE A 3 21.45 -29.34 -26.49
CA ILE A 3 21.69 -28.88 -25.13
C ILE A 3 22.67 -29.89 -24.52
N ASP A 4 23.95 -29.53 -24.40
CA ASP A 4 24.97 -30.37 -23.79
C ASP A 4 24.89 -30.25 -22.26
N PHE A 5 24.48 -31.33 -21.59
CA PHE A 5 24.33 -31.39 -20.15
C PHE A 5 25.58 -31.87 -19.40
N SER A 6 26.66 -32.23 -20.10
CA SER A 6 27.82 -32.91 -19.52
C SER A 6 28.69 -32.04 -18.59
N HIS A 7 28.49 -30.72 -18.63
CA HIS A 7 29.29 -29.74 -17.86
C HIS A 7 28.49 -29.03 -16.75
N PHE A 8 27.26 -29.47 -16.43
CA PHE A 8 26.44 -28.77 -15.42
C PHE A 8 26.59 -29.38 -14.03
N PRO A 9 26.98 -28.59 -13.02
CA PRO A 9 27.04 -29.06 -11.65
C PRO A 9 25.62 -29.24 -11.12
N LEU A 10 25.13 -30.49 -11.11
CA LEU A 10 23.85 -30.89 -10.51
C LEU A 10 23.67 -30.30 -9.09
N ALA A 11 24.77 -30.21 -8.34
CA ALA A 11 24.81 -29.59 -7.02
C ALA A 11 24.39 -28.11 -7.03
N GLN A 12 24.77 -27.34 -8.06
CA GLN A 12 24.39 -25.93 -8.21
C GLN A 12 22.89 -25.80 -8.47
N ILE A 13 22.35 -26.60 -9.39
CA ILE A 13 20.92 -26.60 -9.71
C ILE A 13 20.10 -26.95 -8.46
N ILE A 14 20.47 -28.01 -7.75
CA ILE A 14 19.80 -28.42 -6.51
C ILE A 14 19.89 -27.32 -5.45
N THR A 15 21.06 -26.70 -5.28
CA THR A 15 21.24 -25.63 -4.30
C THR A 15 20.31 -24.45 -4.59
N PHE A 16 20.33 -23.93 -5.82
CA PHE A 16 19.46 -22.81 -6.19
C PHE A 16 17.98 -23.17 -6.16
N LEU A 17 17.60 -24.40 -6.56
CA LEU A 17 16.24 -24.90 -6.42
C LEU A 17 15.76 -24.87 -4.96
N VAL A 18 16.58 -25.38 -4.03
CA VAL A 18 16.26 -25.38 -2.60
C VAL A 18 16.12 -23.95 -2.07
N LEU A 19 17.03 -23.04 -2.44
CA LEU A 19 16.93 -21.64 -2.03
C LEU A 19 15.68 -20.94 -2.60
N ILE A 20 15.32 -21.22 -3.86
CA ILE A 20 14.09 -20.71 -4.48
C ILE A 20 12.87 -21.23 -3.71
N ILE A 21 12.82 -22.52 -3.40
CA ILE A 21 11.74 -23.13 -2.61
C ILE A 21 11.63 -22.46 -1.24
N ILE A 22 12.72 -22.28 -0.51
CA ILE A 22 12.70 -21.65 0.83
C ILE A 22 12.21 -20.20 0.74
N THR A 23 12.68 -19.44 -0.24
CA THR A 23 12.31 -18.03 -0.39
C THR A 23 10.85 -17.86 -0.85
N GLU A 24 10.39 -18.68 -1.79
CA GLU A 24 8.99 -18.72 -2.24
C GLU A 24 8.01 -19.25 -1.18
N ALA A 25 8.43 -20.18 -0.33
CA ALA A 25 7.61 -20.66 0.79
C ALA A 25 7.26 -19.57 1.79
N LEU A 26 7.99 -18.45 1.74
CA LEU A 26 7.92 -17.41 2.75
C LEU A 26 7.66 -16.03 2.11
N PRO A 27 6.51 -15.82 1.44
CA PRO A 27 6.18 -14.52 0.87
C PRO A 27 5.91 -13.48 1.97
N ILE A 28 6.01 -12.20 1.59
CA ILE A 28 5.58 -11.07 2.40
C ILE A 28 4.32 -10.51 1.75
N HIS A 29 3.19 -10.58 2.46
CA HIS A 29 1.91 -10.08 1.98
C HIS A 29 1.86 -8.55 2.15
N LEU A 30 1.76 -7.82 1.05
CA LEU A 30 1.52 -6.37 1.08
C LEU A 30 0.03 -6.05 1.13
N SER A 31 -0.77 -6.86 0.42
CA SER A 31 -2.23 -6.75 0.38
C SER A 31 -2.86 -8.15 0.37
N PRO A 32 -4.19 -8.27 0.51
CA PRO A 32 -4.87 -9.56 0.43
C PRO A 32 -4.62 -10.33 -0.88
N HIS A 33 -4.31 -9.62 -1.97
CA HIS A 33 -4.12 -10.21 -3.31
C HIS A 33 -2.66 -10.14 -3.79
N THR A 34 -1.81 -9.37 -3.12
CA THR A 34 -0.46 -9.06 -3.57
C THR A 34 0.55 -9.44 -2.50
N SER A 35 1.49 -10.30 -2.88
CA SER A 35 2.61 -10.71 -2.04
C SER A 35 3.89 -10.70 -2.83
N ILE A 36 5.01 -10.35 -2.19
CA ILE A 36 6.33 -10.45 -2.82
C ILE A 36 7.20 -11.44 -2.08
N SER A 37 7.97 -12.21 -2.86
CA SER A 37 9.05 -13.07 -2.40
C SER A 37 10.41 -12.40 -2.65
N VAL A 38 11.39 -12.71 -1.79
CA VAL A 38 12.80 -12.34 -2.02
C VAL A 38 13.52 -13.33 -2.95
N SER A 39 12.80 -14.32 -3.47
CA SER A 39 13.28 -15.31 -4.43
C SER A 39 13.89 -14.68 -5.68
N PHE A 40 13.42 -13.50 -6.11
CA PHE A 40 13.97 -12.79 -7.25
C PHE A 40 15.50 -12.63 -7.14
N ALA A 41 16.01 -12.34 -5.94
CA ALA A 41 17.43 -12.15 -5.75
C ALA A 41 18.23 -13.45 -5.98
N ILE A 42 17.65 -14.59 -5.59
CA ILE A 42 18.20 -15.93 -5.81
C ILE A 42 18.12 -16.32 -7.29
N ILE A 43 16.95 -16.12 -7.91
CA ILE A 43 16.68 -16.44 -9.31
C ILE A 43 17.61 -15.63 -10.21
N TYR A 44 17.77 -14.34 -9.93
CA TYR A 44 18.60 -13.48 -10.75
C TYR A 44 20.10 -13.78 -10.57
N ALA A 45 20.56 -14.06 -9.34
CA ALA A 45 21.91 -14.58 -9.14
C ALA A 45 22.15 -15.90 -9.92
N PHE A 46 21.13 -16.76 -10.03
CA PHE A 46 21.21 -17.99 -10.81
C PHE A 46 21.31 -17.71 -12.32
N ILE A 47 20.60 -16.69 -12.83
CA ILE A 47 20.75 -16.19 -14.21
C ILE A 47 22.19 -15.77 -14.46
N LEU A 48 22.79 -14.96 -13.58
CA LEU A 48 24.16 -14.47 -13.75
C LEU A 48 25.22 -15.59 -13.73
N LEU A 49 24.94 -16.68 -13.02
CA LEU A 49 25.87 -17.80 -12.85
C LEU A 49 25.75 -18.91 -13.88
N THR A 50 24.61 -19.03 -14.57
CA THR A 50 24.31 -20.19 -15.40
C THR A 50 23.76 -19.81 -16.76
N ASN A 51 22.69 -20.45 -17.22
CA ASN A 51 22.05 -20.19 -18.50
C ASN A 51 20.53 -20.14 -18.33
N PRO A 52 19.81 -19.55 -19.29
CA PRO A 52 18.37 -19.30 -19.15
C PRO A 52 17.53 -20.57 -19.00
N TYR A 53 17.98 -21.69 -19.57
CA TYR A 53 17.24 -22.95 -19.57
C TYR A 53 17.25 -23.63 -18.20
N LEU A 54 18.39 -23.62 -17.49
CA LEU A 54 18.49 -24.19 -16.15
C LEU A 54 17.67 -23.40 -15.13
N VAL A 55 17.72 -22.07 -15.23
CA VAL A 55 16.92 -21.18 -14.37
C VAL A 55 15.43 -21.45 -14.60
N MET A 56 14.98 -21.54 -15.85
CA MET A 56 13.60 -21.86 -16.20
C MET A 56 13.11 -23.17 -15.56
N ILE A 57 13.92 -24.23 -15.62
CA ILE A 57 13.57 -25.53 -15.03
C ILE A 57 13.49 -25.42 -13.50
N ALA A 58 14.49 -24.81 -12.86
CA ALA A 58 14.53 -24.70 -11.41
C ALA A 58 13.38 -23.83 -10.87
N THR A 59 13.06 -22.71 -11.52
CA THR A 59 11.96 -21.84 -11.10
C THR A 59 10.60 -22.50 -11.34
N PHE A 60 10.43 -23.24 -12.44
CA PHE A 60 9.22 -24.02 -12.68
C PHE A 60 8.99 -25.05 -11.57
N ILE A 61 9.98 -25.92 -11.32
CA ILE A 61 9.88 -26.98 -10.31
C ILE A 61 9.66 -26.38 -8.92
N GLY A 62 10.46 -25.39 -8.54
CA GLY A 62 10.39 -24.77 -7.21
C GLY A 62 9.02 -24.17 -6.93
N ASN A 63 8.47 -23.39 -7.87
CA ASN A 63 7.17 -22.75 -7.70
C ASN A 63 6.01 -23.76 -7.76
N VAL A 64 6.05 -24.76 -8.65
CA VAL A 64 5.01 -25.80 -8.69
C VAL A 64 4.91 -26.47 -7.32
N LEU A 65 6.04 -26.91 -6.75
CA LEU A 65 6.10 -27.61 -5.46
C LEU A 65 5.52 -26.77 -4.31
N ILE A 66 5.88 -25.49 -4.24
CA ILE A 66 5.39 -24.58 -3.18
C ILE A 66 3.89 -24.37 -3.26
N TYR A 67 3.36 -24.14 -4.46
CA TYR A 67 1.96 -23.78 -4.63
C TYR A 67 1.02 -24.98 -4.78
N MET A 68 1.52 -26.23 -4.68
CA MET A 68 0.67 -27.44 -4.82
C MET A 68 -0.54 -27.43 -3.89
N LYS A 69 -0.39 -26.94 -2.65
CA LYS A 69 -1.49 -26.85 -1.66
C LYS A 69 -2.60 -25.89 -2.08
N SER A 70 -2.32 -24.96 -2.99
CA SER A 70 -3.29 -23.98 -3.50
C SER A 70 -4.10 -24.49 -4.70
N GLY A 71 -3.93 -25.76 -5.08
CA GLY A 71 -4.58 -26.39 -6.24
C GLY A 71 -3.69 -26.41 -7.48
N TRP A 72 -3.83 -27.47 -8.27
CA TRP A 72 -2.92 -27.76 -9.39
C TRP A 72 -2.90 -26.68 -10.47
N LYS A 73 -4.04 -26.04 -10.78
CA LYS A 73 -4.12 -24.97 -11.78
C LYS A 73 -3.30 -23.75 -11.37
N LYS A 74 -3.44 -23.31 -10.13
CA LYS A 74 -2.72 -22.15 -9.58
C LYS A 74 -1.22 -22.46 -9.44
N SER A 75 -0.90 -23.66 -8.97
CA SER A 75 0.47 -24.17 -8.88
C SER A 75 1.18 -24.17 -10.24
N PHE A 76 0.55 -24.75 -11.27
CA PHE A 76 1.12 -24.79 -12.61
C PHE A 76 1.24 -23.40 -13.23
N PHE A 77 0.23 -22.54 -13.03
CA PHE A 77 0.29 -21.15 -13.49
C PHE A 77 1.48 -20.41 -12.88
N ASN A 78 1.64 -20.44 -11.55
CA ASN A 78 2.77 -19.79 -10.88
C ASN A 78 4.10 -20.38 -11.35
N GLY A 79 4.20 -21.70 -11.49
CA GLY A 79 5.35 -22.38 -12.08
C GLY A 79 5.72 -21.85 -13.46
N ALA A 80 4.76 -21.87 -14.39
CA ALA A 80 4.96 -21.41 -15.76
C ALA A 80 5.28 -19.91 -15.82
N GLN A 81 4.59 -19.11 -15.02
CA GLN A 81 4.76 -17.66 -14.95
C GLN A 81 6.20 -17.29 -14.55
N PHE A 82 6.73 -17.88 -13.47
CA PHE A 82 8.13 -17.63 -13.07
C PHE A 82 9.14 -18.21 -14.06
N ALA A 83 8.85 -19.39 -14.64
CA ALA A 83 9.71 -20.02 -15.64
C ALA A 83 9.86 -19.16 -16.90
N ILE A 84 8.75 -18.67 -17.45
CA ILE A 84 8.74 -17.79 -18.62
C ILE A 84 9.49 -16.49 -18.33
N SER A 85 9.20 -15.84 -17.19
CA SER A 85 9.86 -14.58 -16.82
C SER A 85 11.37 -14.73 -16.63
N ALA A 86 11.80 -15.80 -15.94
CA ALA A 86 13.21 -16.09 -15.73
C ALA A 86 13.92 -16.44 -17.05
N PHE A 87 13.28 -17.23 -17.91
CA PHE A 87 13.81 -17.55 -19.23
C PHE A 87 13.99 -16.31 -20.10
N LEU A 88 12.96 -15.48 -20.25
CA LEU A 88 13.03 -14.27 -21.08
C LEU A 88 14.11 -13.31 -20.56
N SER A 89 14.17 -13.11 -19.24
CA SER A 89 15.17 -12.28 -18.59
C SER A 89 16.60 -12.78 -18.83
N GLY A 90 16.85 -14.08 -18.63
CA GLY A 90 18.16 -14.68 -18.88
C GLY A 90 18.52 -14.71 -20.36
N TYR A 91 17.55 -14.94 -21.25
CA TYR A 91 17.77 -14.98 -22.68
C TYR A 91 18.15 -13.60 -23.21
N VAL A 92 17.48 -12.54 -22.76
CA VAL A 92 17.85 -11.16 -23.08
C VAL A 92 19.23 -10.82 -22.51
N PHE A 93 19.55 -11.23 -21.29
CA PHE A 93 20.90 -11.08 -20.73
C PHE A 93 21.96 -11.74 -21.61
N GLN A 94 21.70 -12.96 -22.08
CA GLN A 94 22.57 -13.68 -23.00
C GLN A 94 22.73 -12.97 -24.35
N LEU A 95 21.62 -12.55 -24.97
CA LEU A 95 21.59 -11.87 -26.27
C LEU A 95 22.39 -10.55 -26.26
N LEU A 96 22.34 -9.83 -25.14
CA LEU A 96 23.10 -8.58 -24.97
C LEU A 96 24.59 -8.82 -24.65
N GLY A 97 25.06 -10.07 -24.62
CA GLY A 97 26.44 -10.42 -24.32
C GLY A 97 26.77 -10.40 -22.82
N GLY A 98 25.76 -10.52 -21.94
CA GLY A 98 25.93 -10.43 -20.48
C GLY A 98 26.98 -11.40 -19.90
N TYR A 99 27.09 -12.61 -20.46
CA TYR A 99 28.11 -13.60 -20.04
C TYR A 99 29.52 -13.31 -20.57
N SER A 100 29.65 -12.42 -21.55
CA SER A 100 30.94 -12.00 -22.12
C SER A 100 31.53 -10.81 -21.36
N TYR A 101 30.70 -10.06 -20.65
CA TYR A 101 31.14 -8.92 -19.84
C TYR A 101 31.53 -9.34 -18.42
N THR A 102 32.39 -8.52 -17.80
CA THR A 102 32.81 -8.67 -16.41
C THR A 102 32.21 -7.58 -15.54
N TRP A 103 32.07 -7.83 -14.23
CA TRP A 103 31.44 -6.91 -13.27
C TRP A 103 32.10 -5.52 -13.19
N ASN A 104 33.34 -5.36 -13.64
CA ASN A 104 34.04 -4.07 -13.68
C ASN A 104 33.70 -3.23 -14.93
N GLN A 105 32.90 -3.74 -15.86
CA GLN A 105 32.53 -3.05 -17.09
C GLN A 105 31.14 -2.43 -16.97
N PHE A 106 30.99 -1.16 -17.38
CA PHE A 106 29.71 -0.46 -17.34
C PHE A 106 28.62 -1.17 -18.17
N ALA A 107 29.00 -1.75 -19.32
CA ALA A 107 28.10 -2.51 -20.18
C ALA A 107 27.41 -3.68 -19.45
N TYR A 108 28.09 -4.33 -18.49
CA TYR A 108 27.52 -5.40 -17.68
C TYR A 108 26.25 -4.93 -16.93
N TYR A 109 26.32 -3.77 -16.29
CA TYR A 109 25.19 -3.21 -15.54
C TYR A 109 24.02 -2.81 -16.44
N ILE A 110 24.29 -2.33 -17.66
CA ILE A 110 23.23 -2.05 -18.65
C ILE A 110 22.50 -3.35 -19.03
N THR A 111 23.25 -4.43 -19.32
CA THR A 111 22.63 -5.71 -19.67
C THR A 111 21.78 -6.26 -18.53
N ILE A 112 22.22 -6.07 -17.28
CA ILE A 112 21.47 -6.47 -16.10
C ILE A 112 20.18 -5.66 -15.97
N VAL A 113 20.26 -4.33 -16.02
CA VAL A 113 19.07 -3.46 -15.89
C VAL A 113 18.00 -3.82 -16.92
N ILE A 114 18.39 -4.02 -18.19
CA ILE A 114 17.44 -4.41 -19.25
C ILE A 114 16.84 -5.79 -18.96
N SER A 115 17.67 -6.75 -18.55
CA SER A 115 17.23 -8.11 -18.22
C SER A 115 16.28 -8.15 -17.00
N ILE A 116 16.51 -7.32 -15.98
CA ILE A 116 15.61 -7.17 -14.82
C ILE A 116 14.27 -6.56 -15.25
N LEU A 117 14.29 -5.53 -16.10
CA LEU A 117 13.07 -4.93 -16.64
C LEU A 117 12.23 -5.96 -17.41
N VAL A 118 12.87 -6.82 -18.21
CA VAL A 118 12.19 -7.91 -18.92
C VAL A 118 11.58 -8.93 -17.94
N PHE A 119 12.30 -9.28 -16.87
CA PHE A 119 11.74 -10.14 -15.82
C PHE A 119 10.49 -9.50 -15.21
N PHE A 120 10.61 -8.25 -14.76
CA PHE A 120 9.53 -7.53 -14.10
C PHE A 120 8.31 -7.40 -15.00
N LEU A 121 8.48 -6.90 -16.23
CA LEU A 121 7.37 -6.67 -17.15
C LEU A 121 6.67 -7.97 -17.52
N SER A 122 7.40 -9.05 -17.79
CA SER A 122 6.78 -10.35 -18.10
C SER A 122 6.05 -10.94 -16.89
N ASN A 123 6.64 -10.88 -15.70
CA ASN A 123 6.06 -11.40 -14.45
C ASN A 123 4.79 -10.63 -14.08
N ALA A 124 4.89 -9.30 -13.99
CA ALA A 124 3.81 -8.42 -13.61
C ALA A 124 2.65 -8.49 -14.62
N SER A 125 2.93 -8.50 -15.92
CA SER A 125 1.89 -8.59 -16.95
C SER A 125 1.11 -9.90 -16.85
N LEU A 126 1.79 -11.04 -16.67
CA LEU A 126 1.12 -12.34 -16.54
C LEU A 126 0.22 -12.39 -15.30
N ILE A 127 0.69 -11.89 -14.16
CA ILE A 127 -0.09 -11.82 -12.92
C ILE A 127 -1.30 -10.90 -13.09
N VAL A 128 -1.10 -9.67 -13.57
CA VAL A 128 -2.19 -8.69 -13.72
C VAL A 128 -3.25 -9.16 -14.70
N ILE A 129 -2.87 -9.79 -15.82
CA ILE A 129 -3.83 -10.36 -16.77
C ILE A 129 -4.69 -11.43 -16.09
N VAL A 130 -4.08 -12.37 -15.37
CA VAL A 130 -4.84 -13.45 -14.71
C VAL A 130 -5.73 -12.92 -13.58
N VAL A 131 -5.25 -11.96 -12.79
CA VAL A 131 -6.05 -11.33 -11.73
C VAL A 131 -7.21 -10.54 -12.35
N SER A 132 -6.98 -9.79 -13.43
CA SER A 132 -8.01 -9.05 -14.14
C SER A 132 -9.10 -9.98 -14.69
N LEU A 133 -8.71 -11.08 -15.34
CA LEU A 133 -9.64 -12.09 -15.85
C LEU A 133 -10.42 -12.80 -14.73
N SER A 134 -9.79 -13.00 -13.56
CA SER A 134 -10.41 -13.71 -12.43
C SER A 134 -11.32 -12.82 -11.58
N THR A 135 -11.08 -11.51 -11.53
CA THR A 135 -11.79 -10.58 -10.63
C THR A 135 -12.68 -9.58 -11.35
N GLY A 136 -12.51 -9.42 -12.67
CA GLY A 136 -13.17 -8.38 -13.46
C GLY A 136 -12.59 -6.98 -13.26
N ILE A 137 -11.56 -6.80 -12.42
CA ILE A 137 -10.93 -5.49 -12.19
C ILE A 137 -10.10 -5.10 -13.42
N PRO A 138 -10.22 -3.87 -13.95
CA PRO A 138 -9.44 -3.43 -15.11
C PRO A 138 -7.92 -3.43 -14.87
N ILE A 139 -7.15 -3.83 -15.89
CA ILE A 139 -5.68 -3.88 -15.86
C ILE A 139 -5.04 -2.55 -15.40
N PRO A 140 -5.45 -1.36 -15.89
CA PRO A 140 -4.83 -0.10 -15.46
C PRO A 140 -4.99 0.16 -13.96
N VAL A 141 -6.10 -0.28 -13.37
CA VAL A 141 -6.38 -0.14 -11.93
C VAL A 141 -5.45 -1.06 -11.14
N LEU A 142 -5.37 -2.33 -11.52
CA LEU A 142 -4.46 -3.31 -10.89
C LEU A 142 -2.99 -2.88 -11.02
N TRP A 143 -2.60 -2.32 -12.16
CA TRP A 143 -1.23 -1.85 -12.37
C TRP A 143 -0.88 -0.69 -11.43
N LYS A 144 -1.76 0.33 -11.37
CA LYS A 144 -1.54 1.50 -10.50
C LYS A 144 -1.47 1.10 -9.03
N LYS A 145 -2.37 0.20 -8.60
CA LYS A 145 -2.53 -0.19 -7.20
C LYS A 145 -1.50 -1.23 -6.74
N ASP A 146 -1.29 -2.28 -7.51
CA ASP A 146 -0.55 -3.46 -7.07
C ASP A 146 0.85 -3.57 -7.69
N VAL A 147 1.17 -2.86 -8.77
CA VAL A 147 2.43 -3.05 -9.52
C VAL A 147 3.42 -1.89 -9.40
N ASN A 148 2.96 -0.63 -9.36
CA ASN A 148 3.83 0.56 -9.42
C ASN A 148 4.96 0.58 -8.36
N GLY A 149 4.71 0.08 -7.15
CA GLY A 149 5.72 0.00 -6.09
C GLY A 149 6.66 -1.21 -6.18
N ILE A 150 6.29 -2.25 -6.93
CA ILE A 150 7.05 -3.51 -7.00
C ILE A 150 8.34 -3.33 -7.80
N LEU A 151 8.35 -2.51 -8.85
CA LEU A 151 9.54 -2.29 -9.68
C LEU A 151 10.74 -1.81 -8.86
N LEU A 152 10.50 -0.90 -7.91
CA LEU A 152 11.53 -0.37 -7.03
C LEU A 152 12.18 -1.48 -6.19
N GLN A 153 11.41 -2.50 -5.79
CA GLN A 153 11.94 -3.63 -5.05
C GLN A 153 12.86 -4.52 -5.89
N TYR A 154 12.52 -4.76 -7.17
CA TYR A 154 13.37 -5.53 -8.07
C TYR A 154 14.74 -4.85 -8.24
N PHE A 155 14.74 -3.52 -8.40
CA PHE A 155 15.98 -2.73 -8.41
C PHE A 155 16.67 -2.67 -7.05
N GLY A 156 15.92 -2.62 -5.94
CA GLY A 156 16.48 -2.67 -4.59
C GLY A 156 17.14 -4.01 -4.25
N LEU A 157 16.65 -5.11 -4.82
CA LEU A 157 17.22 -6.45 -4.66
C LEU A 157 18.36 -6.75 -5.64
N PHE A 158 18.50 -5.98 -6.73
CA PHE A 158 19.56 -6.18 -7.72
C PHE A 158 20.98 -6.23 -7.11
N PRO A 159 21.40 -5.26 -6.27
CA PRO A 159 22.72 -5.32 -5.63
C PRO A 159 22.94 -6.61 -4.84
N TYR A 160 21.88 -7.15 -4.25
CA TYR A 160 21.93 -8.42 -3.53
C TYR A 160 22.15 -9.61 -4.48
N SER A 161 21.48 -9.64 -5.64
CA SER A 161 21.71 -10.66 -6.69
C SER A 161 23.15 -10.65 -7.19
N LEU A 162 23.70 -9.45 -7.44
CA LEU A 162 25.09 -9.28 -7.86
C LEU A 162 26.07 -9.74 -6.79
N LEU A 163 25.80 -9.40 -5.53
CA LEU A 163 26.65 -9.80 -4.40
C LEU A 163 26.64 -11.31 -4.20
N LEU A 164 25.48 -11.98 -4.31
CA LEU A 164 25.40 -13.44 -4.33
C LEU A 164 26.23 -14.07 -5.44
N TYR A 165 26.14 -13.52 -6.66
CA TYR A 165 26.96 -13.95 -7.80
C TYR A 165 28.46 -13.84 -7.49
N LEU A 166 28.92 -12.67 -7.03
CA LEU A 166 30.34 -12.43 -6.72
C LEU A 166 30.86 -13.31 -5.57
N ILE A 167 30.05 -13.48 -4.51
CA ILE A 167 30.38 -14.34 -3.37
C ILE A 167 30.49 -15.79 -3.81
N TYR A 168 29.56 -16.28 -4.64
CA TYR A 168 29.62 -17.63 -5.16
C TYR A 168 30.89 -17.86 -5.98
N LEU A 169 31.28 -16.91 -6.83
CA LEU A 169 32.53 -17.02 -7.59
C LEU A 169 33.79 -17.04 -6.70
N ARG A 170 33.73 -16.43 -5.51
CA ARG A 170 34.90 -16.32 -4.62
C ARG A 170 34.99 -17.41 -3.55
N ILE A 171 33.86 -17.83 -2.98
CA ILE A 171 33.76 -18.69 -1.79
C ILE A 171 32.88 -19.93 -2.06
N GLY A 172 32.22 -20.00 -3.22
CA GLY A 172 31.37 -21.11 -3.60
C GLY A 172 30.11 -21.22 -2.75
N TYR A 173 29.65 -22.46 -2.53
CA TYR A 173 28.42 -22.76 -1.81
C TYR A 173 28.39 -22.23 -0.37
N ILE A 174 29.53 -22.27 0.33
CA ILE A 174 29.64 -21.77 1.71
C ILE A 174 29.28 -20.29 1.77
N GLY A 175 29.83 -19.48 0.86
CA GLY A 175 29.54 -18.05 0.80
C GLY A 175 28.06 -17.77 0.51
N LEU A 176 27.46 -18.55 -0.39
CA LEU A 176 26.04 -18.44 -0.72
C LEU A 176 25.14 -18.76 0.50
N PHE A 177 25.43 -19.80 1.28
CA PHE A 177 24.69 -20.09 2.51
C PHE A 177 24.92 -19.02 3.59
N LEU A 178 26.16 -18.57 3.80
CA LEU A 178 26.47 -17.52 4.77
C LEU A 178 25.73 -16.22 4.45
N PHE A 179 25.63 -15.86 3.16
CA PHE A 179 24.95 -14.64 2.74
C PHE A 179 23.42 -14.79 2.74
N PHE A 180 22.91 -16.01 2.54
CA PHE A 180 21.47 -16.31 2.60
C PHE A 180 20.84 -15.98 3.97
N PHE A 181 21.56 -16.18 5.08
CA PHE A 181 21.05 -15.87 6.43
C PHE A 181 20.72 -14.37 6.63
N PRO A 182 21.63 -13.41 6.34
CA PRO A 182 21.32 -11.99 6.34
C PRO A 182 20.10 -11.60 5.50
N LEU A 183 19.90 -12.21 4.32
CA LEU A 183 18.67 -11.96 3.54
C LEU A 183 17.42 -12.42 4.24
N MET A 184 17.46 -13.58 4.90
CA MET A 184 16.31 -14.07 5.65
C MET A 184 15.99 -13.17 6.85
N ILE A 185 17.01 -12.61 7.50
CA ILE A 185 16.84 -11.62 8.59
C ILE A 185 16.27 -10.30 8.04
N ALA A 186 16.82 -9.79 6.93
CA ALA A 186 16.33 -8.56 6.30
C ALA A 186 14.86 -8.72 5.85
N ARG A 187 14.54 -9.86 5.24
CA ARG A 187 13.18 -10.24 4.86
C ARG A 187 12.26 -10.34 6.09
N TYR A 188 12.69 -11.01 7.16
CA TYR A 188 11.91 -11.12 8.39
C TYR A 188 11.65 -9.76 9.03
N SER A 189 12.66 -8.88 9.03
CA SER A 189 12.54 -7.50 9.52
C SER A 189 11.54 -6.70 8.69
N PHE A 190 11.58 -6.82 7.36
CA PHE A 190 10.61 -6.17 6.48
C PHE A 190 9.18 -6.74 6.66
N LYS A 191 9.05 -8.06 6.86
CA LYS A 191 7.77 -8.69 7.20
C LYS A 191 7.19 -8.10 8.48
N LEU A 192 7.99 -8.07 9.56
CA LEU A 192 7.56 -7.51 10.85
C LEU A 192 7.14 -6.04 10.72
N TYR A 193 7.87 -5.26 9.92
CA TYR A 193 7.53 -3.87 9.64
C TYR A 193 6.15 -3.74 8.97
N VAL A 194 5.88 -4.51 7.92
CA VAL A 194 4.57 -4.49 7.22
C VAL A 194 3.44 -4.98 8.13
N GLU A 195 3.65 -6.05 8.90
CA GLU A 195 2.66 -6.58 9.85
C GLU A 195 2.36 -5.58 10.97
N THR A 196 3.37 -4.88 11.49
CA THR A 196 3.20 -3.86 12.55
C THR A 196 2.31 -2.72 12.08
N LYS A 197 2.51 -2.22 10.84
CA LYS A 197 1.64 -1.19 10.25
C LYS A 197 0.18 -1.63 10.17
N LYS A 198 -0.05 -2.87 9.74
CA LYS A 198 -1.40 -3.44 9.66
C LYS A 198 -2.06 -3.53 11.04
N VAL A 199 -1.32 -4.02 12.04
CA VAL A 199 -1.79 -4.11 13.43
C VAL A 199 -2.13 -2.73 14.00
N HIS A 200 -1.34 -1.69 13.70
CA HIS A 200 -1.66 -0.33 14.12
C HIS A 200 -2.99 0.16 13.54
N LEU A 201 -3.21 0.00 12.23
CA LEU A 201 -4.46 0.42 11.60
C LEU A 201 -5.67 -0.38 12.13
N GLU A 202 -5.52 -1.69 12.35
CA GLU A 202 -6.57 -2.52 12.95
C GLU A 202 -6.90 -2.08 14.39
N LEU A 203 -5.88 -1.75 15.19
CA LEU A 203 -6.07 -1.22 16.54
C LEU A 203 -6.78 0.13 16.53
N LEU A 204 -6.37 1.06 15.64
CA LEU A 204 -7.04 2.35 15.49
C LEU A 204 -8.51 2.17 15.14
N ARG A 205 -8.83 1.32 14.14
CA ARG A 205 -10.22 1.03 13.75
C ARG A 205 -11.04 0.41 14.88
N ALA A 206 -10.44 -0.48 15.68
CA ALA A 206 -11.12 -1.08 16.82
C ALA A 206 -11.43 -0.06 17.92
N LEU A 207 -10.48 0.83 18.23
CA LEU A 207 -10.67 1.90 19.20
C LEU A 207 -11.73 2.91 18.76
N THR A 208 -11.71 3.30 17.48
CA THR A 208 -12.69 4.26 16.95
C THR A 208 -14.06 3.62 16.83
N ALA A 209 -14.17 2.35 16.45
CA ALA A 209 -15.44 1.62 16.49
C ALA A 209 -16.01 1.52 17.91
N ALA A 210 -15.15 1.38 18.94
CA ALA A 210 -15.59 1.41 20.34
C ALA A 210 -16.09 2.79 20.78
N LEU A 211 -15.51 3.88 20.24
CA LEU A 211 -15.98 5.25 20.46
C LEU A 211 -17.31 5.49 19.73
N ASP A 212 -17.39 5.14 18.45
CA ASP A 212 -18.61 5.25 17.65
C ASP A 212 -19.76 4.44 18.29
N ALA A 213 -19.48 3.28 18.91
CA ALA A 213 -20.48 2.50 19.63
C ALA A 213 -21.08 3.22 20.85
N LYS A 214 -20.43 4.25 21.39
CA LYS A 214 -21.00 5.10 22.44
C LYS A 214 -22.00 6.11 21.89
N ASP A 215 -21.98 6.43 20.61
CA ASP A 215 -22.96 7.32 19.97
C ASP A 215 -23.65 6.59 18.81
N PRO A 216 -24.89 6.09 19.02
CA PRO A 216 -25.63 5.32 18.02
C PRO A 216 -25.73 5.98 16.64
N TYR A 217 -25.59 7.30 16.56
CA TYR A 217 -25.68 8.07 15.32
C TYR A 217 -24.36 8.17 14.54
N THR A 218 -23.26 7.72 15.12
CA THR A 218 -21.91 7.78 14.54
C THR A 218 -21.37 6.43 14.13
N GLN A 219 -22.17 5.36 14.21
CA GLN A 219 -21.70 4.01 13.87
C GLN A 219 -21.13 3.96 12.45
N GLY A 220 -19.82 3.68 12.35
CA GLY A 220 -19.11 3.58 11.08
C GLY A 220 -18.76 4.92 10.43
N HIS A 221 -19.10 6.05 11.04
CA HIS A 221 -18.79 7.40 10.54
C HIS A 221 -17.29 7.58 10.34
N SER A 222 -16.50 7.31 11.37
CA SER A 222 -15.04 7.43 11.33
C SER A 222 -14.43 6.60 10.19
N ALA A 223 -14.97 5.41 9.92
CA ALA A 223 -14.54 4.54 8.83
C ALA A 223 -14.95 5.08 7.45
N ARG A 224 -16.15 5.63 7.29
CA ARG A 224 -16.62 6.25 6.03
C ARG A 224 -15.82 7.51 5.72
N VAL A 225 -15.60 8.38 6.71
CA VAL A 225 -14.76 9.58 6.58
C VAL A 225 -13.35 9.18 6.15
N ALA A 226 -12.72 8.19 6.80
CA ALA A 226 -11.40 7.70 6.40
C ALA A 226 -11.35 7.19 4.97
N LYS A 227 -12.38 6.45 4.52
CA LYS A 227 -12.48 5.96 3.15
C LYS A 227 -12.61 7.11 2.13
N ILE A 228 -13.45 8.11 2.42
CA ILE A 228 -13.64 9.29 1.57
C ILE A 228 -12.34 10.11 1.52
N SER A 229 -11.74 10.40 2.67
CA SER A 229 -10.50 11.18 2.76
C SER A 229 -9.34 10.52 2.00
N LEU A 230 -9.19 9.20 2.10
CA LEU A 230 -8.17 8.45 1.36
C LEU A 230 -8.41 8.54 -0.16
N ALA A 231 -9.64 8.35 -0.62
CA ALA A 231 -9.98 8.45 -2.05
C ALA A 231 -9.72 9.85 -2.62
N ILE A 232 -10.03 10.90 -1.85
CA ILE A 232 -9.69 12.28 -2.22
C ILE A 232 -8.16 12.46 -2.29
N ALA A 233 -7.42 11.95 -1.30
CA ALA A 233 -5.96 12.06 -1.26
C ALA A 233 -5.28 11.36 -2.45
N GLU A 234 -5.77 10.18 -2.82
CA GLU A 234 -5.33 9.44 -4.02
C GLU A 234 -5.63 10.23 -5.29
N LYS A 235 -6.83 10.83 -5.40
CA LYS A 235 -7.22 11.65 -6.55
C LYS A 235 -6.35 12.89 -6.72
N LEU A 236 -5.95 13.49 -5.59
CA LEU A 236 -5.03 14.63 -5.55
C LEU A 236 -3.56 14.23 -5.72
N ASN A 237 -3.25 12.94 -5.93
CA ASN A 237 -1.91 12.38 -6.06
C ASN A 237 -0.99 12.74 -4.88
N LEU A 238 -1.52 12.73 -3.66
CA LEU A 238 -0.68 12.85 -2.46
C LEU A 238 0.20 11.61 -2.29
N SER A 239 1.36 11.76 -1.64
CA SER A 239 2.27 10.63 -1.41
C SER A 239 1.66 9.59 -0.47
N ASP A 240 2.10 8.33 -0.57
CA ASP A 240 1.63 7.22 0.28
C ASP A 240 1.72 7.55 1.78
N LYS A 241 2.78 8.26 2.20
CA LYS A 241 2.93 8.74 3.59
C LYS A 241 1.80 9.71 3.99
N LYS A 242 1.44 10.65 3.11
CA LYS A 242 0.33 11.59 3.37
C LYS A 242 -1.02 10.90 3.35
N GLN A 243 -1.22 9.94 2.45
CA GLN A 243 -2.43 9.11 2.41
C GLN A 243 -2.61 8.32 3.71
N GLU A 244 -1.56 7.65 4.21
CA GLU A 244 -1.55 6.95 5.50
C GLU A 244 -1.87 7.88 6.66
N MET A 245 -1.28 9.08 6.67
CA MET A 245 -1.54 10.10 7.70
C MET A 245 -3.00 10.59 7.69
N ILE A 246 -3.58 10.82 6.51
CA ILE A 246 -4.97 11.23 6.36
C ILE A 246 -5.92 10.12 6.82
N GLU A 247 -5.63 8.86 6.49
CA GLU A 247 -6.45 7.73 6.97
C GLU A 247 -6.46 7.66 8.50
N TYR A 248 -5.30 7.79 9.14
CA TYR A 248 -5.22 7.79 10.60
C TYR A 248 -5.90 9.02 11.23
N ALA A 249 -5.72 10.20 10.64
CA ALA A 249 -6.37 11.43 11.09
C ALA A 249 -7.89 11.32 11.00
N ALA A 250 -8.40 10.77 9.90
CA ALA A 250 -9.82 10.59 9.67
C ALA A 250 -10.46 9.57 10.61
N LEU A 251 -9.76 8.47 10.93
CA LEU A 251 -10.24 7.54 11.95
C LEU A 251 -10.33 8.21 13.32
N LEU A 252 -9.37 9.07 13.66
CA LEU A 252 -9.21 9.65 14.99
C LEU A 252 -9.78 11.06 15.16
N HIS A 253 -10.37 11.68 14.13
CA HIS A 253 -10.73 13.10 14.13
C HIS A 253 -11.65 13.47 15.30
N ASP A 254 -12.54 12.56 15.66
CA ASP A 254 -13.53 12.70 16.72
C ASP A 254 -13.11 12.10 18.07
N VAL A 255 -11.88 11.59 18.20
CA VAL A 255 -11.42 10.88 19.41
C VAL A 255 -11.55 11.73 20.69
N GLY A 256 -11.46 13.06 20.56
CA GLY A 256 -11.60 13.99 21.66
C GLY A 256 -13.01 14.07 22.26
N LYS A 257 -14.04 13.52 21.58
CA LYS A 257 -15.39 13.41 22.14
C LYS A 257 -15.42 12.57 23.43
N ILE A 258 -14.40 11.72 23.67
CA ILE A 258 -14.24 11.00 24.94
C ILE A 258 -14.14 11.92 26.17
N GLY A 259 -13.68 13.18 25.98
CA GLY A 259 -13.59 14.17 27.04
C GLY A 259 -14.84 15.03 27.20
N ILE A 260 -15.91 14.77 26.44
CA ILE A 260 -17.17 15.50 26.51
C ILE A 260 -18.21 14.66 27.24
N GLU A 261 -19.03 15.28 28.09
CA GLU A 261 -20.06 14.58 28.84
C GLU A 261 -21.13 13.94 27.92
N ASP A 262 -21.48 12.68 28.19
CA ASP A 262 -22.49 11.91 27.45
C ASP A 262 -23.83 12.64 27.37
N ALA A 263 -24.22 13.37 28.42
CA ALA A 263 -25.48 14.12 28.47
C ALA A 263 -25.55 15.23 27.42
N ILE A 264 -24.41 15.85 27.08
CA ILE A 264 -24.31 16.88 26.05
C ILE A 264 -24.32 16.23 24.67
N LEU A 265 -23.50 15.19 24.47
CA LEU A 265 -23.38 14.52 23.16
C LEU A 265 -24.69 13.82 22.72
N ARG A 266 -25.45 13.26 23.66
CA ARG A 266 -26.69 12.52 23.39
C ARG A 266 -27.97 13.34 23.56
N LYS A 267 -27.86 14.67 23.66
CA LYS A 267 -29.02 15.53 23.88
C LYS A 267 -30.02 15.39 22.71
N PRO A 268 -31.30 15.02 22.96
CA PRO A 268 -32.31 14.91 21.91
C PRO A 268 -32.84 16.31 21.55
N GLY A 269 -32.05 17.07 20.80
CA GLY A 269 -32.40 18.43 20.38
C GLY A 269 -31.17 19.31 20.11
N PRO A 270 -31.37 20.60 19.78
CA PRO A 270 -30.25 21.52 19.57
C PRO A 270 -29.48 21.76 20.87
N LEU A 271 -28.16 21.91 20.73
CA LEU A 271 -27.28 22.34 21.81
C LEU A 271 -27.52 23.83 22.10
N THR A 272 -27.47 24.20 23.37
CA THR A 272 -27.35 25.59 23.82
C THR A 272 -25.97 26.14 23.44
N GLU A 273 -25.81 27.46 23.44
CA GLU A 273 -24.52 28.08 23.15
C GLU A 273 -23.40 27.59 24.09
N GLY A 274 -23.70 27.43 25.38
CA GLY A 274 -22.73 26.92 26.37
C GLY A 274 -22.35 25.46 26.12
N GLU A 275 -23.32 24.59 25.84
CA GLU A 275 -23.07 23.19 25.47
C GLU A 275 -22.25 23.10 24.17
N PHE A 276 -22.54 23.96 23.19
CA PHE A 276 -21.81 24.00 21.93
C PHE A 276 -20.35 24.43 22.13
N VAL A 277 -20.07 25.40 23.03
CA VAL A 277 -18.70 25.78 23.41
C VAL A 277 -17.93 24.60 24.01
N ILE A 278 -18.59 23.75 24.80
CA ILE A 278 -17.98 22.53 25.35
C ILE A 278 -17.67 21.54 24.23
N VAL A 279 -18.63 21.25 23.34
CA VAL A 279 -18.41 20.35 22.20
C VAL A 279 -17.27 20.83 21.29
N LYS A 280 -17.12 22.15 21.10
CA LYS A 280 -16.00 22.74 20.33
C LYS A 280 -14.61 22.45 20.91
N GLN A 281 -14.50 21.92 22.12
CA GLN A 281 -13.22 21.51 22.70
C GLN A 281 -12.73 20.14 22.20
N HIS A 282 -13.58 19.31 21.59
CA HIS A 282 -13.15 17.97 21.18
C HIS A 282 -11.96 17.95 20.19
N PRO A 283 -11.76 18.91 19.26
CA PRO A 283 -10.55 18.91 18.42
C PRO A 283 -9.28 19.19 19.25
N VAL A 284 -9.40 20.00 20.30
CA VAL A 284 -8.31 20.32 21.25
C VAL A 284 -7.96 19.10 22.08
N ILE A 285 -8.97 18.45 22.68
CA ILE A 285 -8.80 17.22 23.46
C ILE A 285 -8.23 16.10 22.57
N GLY A 286 -8.74 15.97 21.34
CA GLY A 286 -8.24 15.02 20.35
C GLY A 286 -6.76 15.24 20.03
N PHE A 287 -6.36 16.50 19.81
CA PHE A 287 -4.96 16.87 19.64
C PHE A 287 -4.10 16.46 20.85
N GLU A 288 -4.54 16.75 22.08
CA GLU A 288 -3.79 16.43 23.30
C GLU A 288 -3.65 14.93 23.53
N ILE A 289 -4.66 14.13 23.19
CA ILE A 289 -4.60 12.68 23.28
C ILE A 289 -3.63 12.13 22.24
N VAL A 290 -3.81 12.53 20.98
CA VAL A 290 -3.09 11.94 19.84
C VAL A 290 -1.62 12.38 19.79
N SER A 291 -1.31 13.61 20.20
CA SER A 291 0.07 14.13 20.26
C SER A 291 0.96 13.42 21.28
N LYS A 292 0.40 12.64 22.21
CA LYS A 292 1.17 11.80 23.15
C LYS A 292 1.74 10.55 22.48
N VAL A 293 1.22 10.17 21.31
CA VAL A 293 1.69 9.00 20.55
C VAL A 293 2.67 9.48 19.48
N ASP A 294 3.94 9.12 19.60
CA ASP A 294 5.03 9.67 18.77
C ASP A 294 4.76 9.59 17.27
N PHE A 295 4.29 8.45 16.76
CA PHE A 295 4.03 8.27 15.34
C PHE A 295 2.76 9.00 14.85
N LEU A 296 1.91 9.49 15.75
CA LEU A 296 0.69 10.23 15.43
C LEU A 296 0.81 11.75 15.67
N LYS A 297 1.97 12.24 16.16
CA LYS A 297 2.17 13.66 16.45
C LYS A 297 1.86 14.58 15.28
N GLU A 298 2.29 14.20 14.08
CA GLU A 298 2.07 14.99 12.86
C GLU A 298 0.57 15.07 12.51
N ILE A 299 -0.16 13.96 12.68
CA ILE A 299 -1.60 13.92 12.35
C ILE A 299 -2.47 14.65 13.38
N ALA A 300 -1.98 14.84 14.61
CA ALA A 300 -2.73 15.52 15.66
C ALA A 300 -3.12 16.95 15.23
N VAL A 301 -2.26 17.63 14.47
CA VAL A 301 -2.55 18.96 13.91
C VAL A 301 -3.76 18.92 12.98
N PHE A 302 -3.92 17.83 12.23
CA PHE A 302 -5.05 17.66 11.31
C PHE A 302 -6.35 17.49 12.08
N ILE A 303 -6.31 16.68 13.14
CA ILE A 303 -7.41 16.49 14.08
C ILE A 303 -7.77 17.79 14.77
N ARG A 304 -6.81 18.61 15.20
CA ARG A 304 -7.12 19.91 15.81
C ARG A 304 -7.90 20.82 14.86
N SER A 305 -7.58 20.76 13.57
CA SER A 305 -7.98 21.76 12.58
C SER A 305 -9.14 21.30 11.69
N HIS A 306 -9.73 20.12 11.95
CA HIS A 306 -10.75 19.54 11.05
C HIS A 306 -12.09 20.30 11.03
N HIS A 307 -12.33 21.20 12.00
CA HIS A 307 -13.46 22.12 12.01
C HIS A 307 -13.09 23.57 11.68
N GLU A 308 -11.86 23.80 11.23
CA GLU A 308 -11.47 25.09 10.66
C GLU A 308 -12.16 25.32 9.32
N LYS A 309 -12.36 26.60 8.98
CA LYS A 309 -13.02 27.00 7.73
C LYS A 309 -12.10 27.92 6.95
N CYS A 310 -12.14 27.85 5.63
CA CYS A 310 -11.23 28.58 4.76
C CYS A 310 -11.21 30.11 4.97
N ASN A 311 -12.33 30.68 5.44
CA ASN A 311 -12.49 32.10 5.78
C ASN A 311 -12.12 32.46 7.24
N GLY A 312 -11.58 31.54 8.04
CA GLY A 312 -11.21 31.76 9.44
C GLY A 312 -12.39 31.77 10.43
N SER A 313 -13.64 31.51 9.99
CA SER A 313 -14.79 31.43 10.90
C SER A 313 -14.98 30.05 11.55
N GLY A 314 -13.96 29.20 11.48
CA GLY A 314 -13.94 27.87 12.07
C GLY A 314 -13.48 27.90 13.52
N TYR A 315 -13.13 26.72 14.05
CA TYR A 315 -12.60 26.55 15.41
C TYR A 315 -11.63 25.35 15.43
N PRO A 316 -10.71 25.26 16.43
CA PRO A 316 -10.57 26.10 17.63
C PRO A 316 -9.71 27.36 17.46
N ASP A 317 -8.86 27.44 16.44
CA ASP A 317 -7.83 28.47 16.28
C ASP A 317 -8.25 29.60 15.31
N GLY A 318 -9.29 29.40 14.48
CA GLY A 318 -9.78 30.39 13.52
C GLY A 318 -8.86 30.58 12.32
N LYS A 319 -8.19 29.50 11.88
CA LYS A 319 -7.20 29.52 10.80
C LYS A 319 -7.85 29.70 9.44
N CYS A 320 -7.18 30.45 8.57
CA CYS A 320 -7.58 30.64 7.18
C CYS A 320 -6.97 29.57 6.27
N LEU A 321 -7.46 29.47 5.02
CA LEU A 321 -7.03 28.49 4.03
C LEU A 321 -5.50 28.36 3.89
N THR A 322 -4.76 29.49 3.91
CA THR A 322 -3.30 29.51 3.74
C THR A 322 -2.53 28.85 4.87
N ASP A 323 -3.15 28.74 6.05
CA ASP A 323 -2.52 28.24 7.27
C ASP A 323 -2.90 26.77 7.55
N LEU A 324 -3.76 26.19 6.72
CA LEU A 324 -4.27 24.84 6.88
C LEU A 324 -3.51 23.86 5.97
N PRO A 325 -3.01 22.74 6.52
CA PRO A 325 -2.46 21.67 5.70
C PRO A 325 -3.57 21.06 4.85
N ILE A 326 -3.22 20.61 3.64
CA ILE A 326 -4.18 20.00 2.71
C ILE A 326 -4.89 18.80 3.34
N GLU A 327 -4.21 18.08 4.23
CA GLU A 327 -4.73 16.97 5.02
C GLU A 327 -5.93 17.38 5.88
N SER A 328 -5.89 18.55 6.52
CA SER A 328 -7.03 19.11 7.27
C SER A 328 -8.19 19.46 6.35
N LEU A 329 -7.92 20.08 5.20
CA LEU A 329 -8.95 20.47 4.24
C LEU A 329 -9.68 19.25 3.66
N ILE A 330 -8.94 18.18 3.37
CA ILE A 330 -9.49 16.88 2.96
C ILE A 330 -10.38 16.30 4.06
N LEU A 331 -9.91 16.33 5.31
CA LEU A 331 -10.65 15.80 6.45
C LEU A 331 -11.96 16.55 6.68
N THR A 332 -11.94 17.88 6.67
CA THR A 332 -13.14 18.72 6.80
C THR A 332 -14.17 18.42 5.70
N VAL A 333 -13.73 18.35 4.44
CA VAL A 333 -14.64 18.06 3.31
C VAL A 333 -15.23 16.65 3.42
N ALA A 334 -14.43 15.65 3.80
CA ALA A 334 -14.90 14.29 3.96
C ALA A 334 -15.91 14.14 5.11
N ASP A 335 -15.64 14.76 6.26
CA ASP A 335 -16.54 14.78 7.43
C ASP A 335 -17.87 15.45 7.10
N VAL A 336 -17.84 16.66 6.50
CA VAL A 336 -19.05 17.38 6.10
C VAL A 336 -19.86 16.57 5.09
N PHE A 337 -19.21 15.95 4.11
CA PHE A 337 -19.91 15.14 3.12
C PHE A 337 -20.58 13.91 3.76
N ASP A 338 -19.89 13.16 4.63
CA ASP A 338 -20.50 12.04 5.35
C ASP A 338 -21.65 12.52 6.25
N ALA A 339 -21.49 13.66 6.91
CA ALA A 339 -22.51 14.25 7.75
C ALA A 339 -23.75 14.72 6.97
N LEU A 340 -23.61 15.15 5.71
CA LEU A 340 -24.73 15.50 4.82
C LEU A 340 -25.45 14.27 4.27
N THR A 341 -24.70 13.21 3.96
CA THR A 341 -25.20 11.99 3.31
C THR A 341 -25.60 10.87 4.29
N SER A 342 -25.44 11.08 5.59
CA SER A 342 -25.90 10.18 6.65
C SER A 342 -27.17 10.69 7.33
N ASP A 343 -28.02 9.77 7.79
CA ASP A 343 -29.18 10.08 8.61
C ASP A 343 -28.77 10.64 9.98
N ARG A 344 -29.49 11.66 10.45
CA ARG A 344 -29.33 12.28 11.76
C ARG A 344 -30.67 12.27 12.49
N PRO A 345 -30.70 12.32 13.84
CA PRO A 345 -31.95 12.24 14.61
C PRO A 345 -33.03 13.24 14.19
N TYR A 346 -32.61 14.40 13.67
CA TYR A 346 -33.45 15.54 13.29
C TYR A 346 -33.46 15.82 11.78
N ARG A 347 -32.77 15.02 10.96
CA ARG A 347 -32.67 15.26 9.50
C ARG A 347 -32.35 13.97 8.75
N LYS A 348 -33.10 13.69 7.68
CA LYS A 348 -32.73 12.61 6.75
C LYS A 348 -31.43 12.93 6.00
N ALA A 349 -30.76 11.88 5.53
CA ALA A 349 -29.65 11.99 4.58
C ALA A 349 -30.09 12.76 3.33
N PHE A 350 -29.23 13.67 2.85
CA PHE A 350 -29.37 14.28 1.53
C PHE A 350 -28.92 13.30 0.44
N SER A 351 -29.41 13.48 -0.78
CA SER A 351 -28.82 12.78 -1.93
C SER A 351 -27.38 13.25 -2.14
N ILE A 352 -26.59 12.45 -2.87
CA ILE A 352 -25.20 12.79 -3.19
C ILE A 352 -25.16 14.11 -3.98
N GLU A 353 -26.09 14.31 -4.91
CA GLU A 353 -26.21 15.51 -5.74
C GLU A 353 -26.57 16.74 -4.90
N GLU A 354 -27.49 16.59 -3.94
CA GLU A 354 -27.88 17.65 -3.00
C GLU A 354 -26.72 18.03 -2.09
N ALA A 355 -26.03 17.05 -1.51
CA ALA A 355 -24.88 17.27 -0.65
C ALA A 355 -23.75 18.00 -1.40
N LEU A 356 -23.41 17.58 -2.62
CA LEU A 356 -22.42 18.26 -3.45
C LEU A 356 -22.86 19.68 -3.80
N SER A 357 -24.12 19.89 -4.16
CA SER A 357 -24.65 21.23 -4.46
C SER A 357 -24.53 22.17 -3.25
N ILE A 358 -24.89 21.70 -2.05
CA ILE A 358 -24.72 22.47 -0.80
C ILE A 358 -23.24 22.83 -0.60
N MET A 359 -22.35 21.85 -0.71
CA MET A 359 -20.91 22.07 -0.50
C MET A 359 -20.29 22.98 -1.56
N GLU A 360 -20.71 22.90 -2.82
CA GLU A 360 -20.27 23.78 -3.91
C GLU A 360 -20.77 25.22 -3.72
N ASN A 361 -22.01 25.41 -3.27
CA ASN A 361 -22.58 26.74 -2.98
C ASN A 361 -21.87 27.41 -1.78
N GLU A 362 -21.42 26.62 -0.81
CA GLU A 362 -20.59 27.08 0.31
C GLU A 362 -19.08 27.11 -0.03
N GLY A 363 -18.71 26.55 -1.18
CA GLY A 363 -17.36 26.43 -1.69
C GLY A 363 -16.75 27.80 -2.01
N ASN A 364 -15.47 27.98 -1.69
CA ASN A 364 -14.73 29.25 -1.60
C ASN A 364 -14.98 30.05 -0.30
N LYS A 365 -16.11 29.88 0.38
CA LYS A 365 -16.33 30.55 1.68
C LYS A 365 -15.83 29.70 2.83
N TYR A 366 -16.27 28.45 2.91
CA TYR A 366 -15.95 27.58 4.06
C TYR A 366 -14.99 26.45 3.71
N TYR A 367 -15.04 25.95 2.47
CA TYR A 367 -14.30 24.76 2.05
C TYR A 367 -13.43 25.02 0.82
N ASP A 368 -12.35 24.24 0.70
CA ASP A 368 -11.42 24.31 -0.41
C ASP A 368 -12.03 23.68 -1.68
N MET A 369 -12.12 24.48 -2.75
CA MET A 369 -12.73 24.05 -4.01
C MET A 369 -11.95 22.95 -4.74
N LYS A 370 -10.62 22.87 -4.56
CA LYS A 370 -9.82 21.81 -5.17
C LYS A 370 -10.16 20.47 -4.52
N VAL A 371 -10.40 20.44 -3.21
CA VAL A 371 -10.83 19.24 -2.48
C VAL A 371 -12.26 18.84 -2.85
N ILE A 372 -13.21 19.77 -2.91
CA ILE A 372 -14.58 19.48 -3.36
C ILE A 372 -14.59 18.93 -4.79
N LYS A 373 -13.79 19.52 -5.69
CA LYS A 373 -13.69 19.05 -7.07
C LYS A 373 -13.15 17.61 -7.13
N ALA A 374 -12.13 17.29 -6.33
CA ALA A 374 -11.61 15.92 -6.25
C ALA A 374 -12.66 14.93 -5.72
N LEU A 375 -13.43 15.30 -4.70
CA LEU A 375 -14.57 14.51 -4.19
C LEU A 375 -15.61 14.26 -5.30
N LYS A 376 -15.99 15.29 -6.05
CA LYS A 376 -16.93 15.16 -7.18
C LYS A 376 -16.42 14.21 -8.26
N GLU A 377 -15.14 14.33 -8.63
CA GLU A 377 -14.53 13.48 -9.66
C GLU A 377 -14.50 12.01 -9.23
N ILE A 378 -14.14 11.68 -7.98
CA ILE A 378 -14.15 10.27 -7.51
C ILE A 378 -15.56 9.69 -7.48
N LEU A 379 -16.58 10.48 -7.13
CA LEU A 379 -17.98 10.05 -7.14
C LEU A 379 -18.47 9.76 -8.57
N GLN A 380 -18.09 10.60 -9.54
CA GLN A 380 -18.39 10.37 -10.96
C GLN A 380 -17.68 9.14 -11.53
N GLU A 381 -16.52 8.78 -10.98
CA GLU A 381 -15.77 7.55 -11.31
C GLU A 381 -16.37 6.28 -10.68
N GLY A 382 -17.50 6.39 -9.97
CA GLY A 382 -18.23 5.26 -9.40
C GLY A 382 -17.76 4.87 -8.00
N PHE A 383 -17.07 5.76 -7.28
CA PHE A 383 -16.74 5.54 -5.87
C PHE A 383 -18.02 5.38 -5.04
N GLN A 384 -18.20 4.22 -4.42
CA GLN A 384 -19.32 3.97 -3.51
C GLN A 384 -18.93 4.32 -2.08
N VAL A 385 -19.59 5.35 -1.57
CA VAL A 385 -19.68 5.65 -0.14
C VAL A 385 -20.60 4.58 0.44
N VAL A 386 -20.03 3.60 1.12
CA VAL A 386 -20.78 2.41 1.57
C VAL A 386 -21.80 2.84 2.63
N SER A 387 -23.03 2.35 2.47
CA SER A 387 -24.14 2.39 3.44
C SER A 387 -23.85 1.51 4.65
#